data_AF-A0A1I0NEC5-F1
#
_entry.id   AF-A0A1I0NEC5-F1
#
_cell.length_a   1.000
_cell.length_b   1.000
_cell.length_c   1.000
_cell.angle_alpha   90.00
_cell.angle_beta   90.00
_cell.angle_gamma   90.00
#
_symmetry.space_group_name_H-M   'P 1'
#
loop_
_entity.id
_entity.type
_entity.pdbx_description
1 polymer ?
#
loop_
_entity_poly.entity_id
_entity_poly.type
_entity_poly.pdbx_seq_one_letter_code
_entity_poly.pdbx_strand_id
1 'polypeptide(L)'
;MTEARFRALVEQAVEMAEATRIEQAQRLFAEAGVVLAEAGSEAERQVWAQWLGEQRRHLNGMYCTTGYAERWQEQRVDYQVPEAFAKVAEGCYPIVRFAERGAIVYPFRRRRRAADEAALGLLKRLRAWLPETVGVFADVCLNISAQQPPVEMDLALVADDGAGVRIDIEIDEPYTAETRRVIHAIGCGDDYRDGVLNRHGWTVVRLAERQVVEQPMACAAYLVQLVRALVPEVAAVEAVAEAGLSPVRRWTDNEALKMAARGAGHGEPPRLVPTVVPQNSQEREAGQLVARLPRTAEMAQKMLSFTDAGRYEQDRYIDFMADEHVYTYDGRERLLPVSSLIAYFFEAFDALQTAEMQWQRYGADVEEMLDRWDRCRRMASEVGTFMHLQTERYFRDGVFDTVYSFVDGEATVPVSIEREKAHFLRFVEEHRIRPYRQEWPIYDLDLNIAGTVDMICREDDGSFTIYDWKRSGKVVDAAGVPLTEGFNGKTGFNGISLPDTPFYHYCIQQNLYRYMLQRDYGIRVGGMNLVVLCPDYPTYYRVEVPVMDEVVEQIMAACHQHDLGHRLLR
;
A
#
# COMPACT_ATOMS: atom_id res chain seq x y z
N MET A 1 -7.12 -43.31 32.00
CA MET A 1 -7.81 -43.30 30.68
C MET A 1 -8.21 -41.89 30.26
N THR A 2 -8.62 -41.02 31.18
CA THR A 2 -9.04 -39.63 30.93
C THR A 2 -7.93 -38.73 30.35
N GLU A 3 -6.68 -38.83 30.85
CA GLU A 3 -5.56 -38.00 30.33
C GLU A 3 -5.19 -38.30 28.88
N ALA A 4 -5.00 -39.59 28.55
CA ALA A 4 -4.63 -39.99 27.20
C ALA A 4 -5.70 -39.59 26.18
N ARG A 5 -6.98 -39.69 26.55
CA ARG A 5 -8.10 -39.24 25.71
C ARG A 5 -8.09 -37.71 25.54
N PHE A 6 -7.87 -36.96 26.62
CA PHE A 6 -7.77 -35.51 26.57
C PHE A 6 -6.62 -35.05 25.66
N ARG A 7 -5.42 -35.62 25.82
CA ARG A 7 -4.26 -35.30 24.97
C ARG A 7 -4.52 -35.62 23.51
N ALA A 8 -5.04 -36.80 23.20
CA ALA A 8 -5.35 -37.20 21.83
C ALA A 8 -6.37 -36.26 21.16
N LEU A 9 -7.41 -35.83 21.87
CA LEU A 9 -8.38 -34.86 21.35
C LEU A 9 -7.73 -33.50 21.06
N VAL A 10 -6.84 -33.03 21.92
CA VAL A 10 -6.13 -31.75 21.73
C VAL A 10 -5.13 -31.84 20.58
N GLU A 11 -4.33 -32.90 20.50
CA GLU A 11 -3.37 -33.12 19.41
C GLU A 11 -4.07 -33.27 18.06
N GLN A 12 -5.16 -34.02 18.00
CA GLN A 12 -5.98 -34.15 16.79
C GLN A 12 -6.66 -32.83 16.42
N ALA A 13 -7.09 -32.04 17.40
CA ALA A 13 -7.63 -30.70 17.15
C ALA A 13 -6.57 -29.78 16.53
N VAL A 14 -5.32 -29.84 17.03
CA VAL A 14 -4.18 -29.11 16.46
C VAL A 14 -3.90 -29.57 15.03
N GLU A 15 -3.82 -30.88 14.77
CA GLU A 15 -3.61 -31.42 13.43
C GLU A 15 -4.72 -30.99 12.45
N MET A 16 -5.98 -31.02 12.88
CA MET A 16 -7.10 -30.54 12.06
C MET A 16 -7.02 -29.03 11.81
N ALA A 17 -6.59 -28.24 12.80
CA ALA A 17 -6.42 -26.80 12.65
C ALA A 17 -5.25 -26.48 11.69
N GLU A 18 -4.13 -27.19 11.81
CA GLU A 18 -2.97 -27.11 10.92
C GLU A 18 -3.33 -27.44 9.47
N ALA A 19 -4.23 -28.42 9.28
CA ALA A 19 -4.80 -28.78 7.99
C ALA A 19 -5.95 -27.85 7.53
N THR A 20 -6.15 -26.68 8.16
CA THR A 20 -7.20 -25.68 7.86
C THR A 20 -8.66 -26.15 8.05
N ARG A 21 -8.88 -27.25 8.78
CA ARG A 21 -10.22 -27.80 9.10
C ARG A 21 -10.75 -27.24 10.42
N ILE A 22 -10.94 -25.92 10.47
CA ILE A 22 -11.21 -25.16 11.70
C ILE A 22 -12.47 -25.63 12.45
N GLU A 23 -13.57 -25.93 11.76
CA GLU A 23 -14.79 -26.42 12.44
C GLU A 23 -14.58 -27.78 13.13
N GLN A 24 -13.79 -28.67 12.52
CA GLN A 24 -13.48 -29.97 13.10
C GLN A 24 -12.56 -29.82 14.32
N ALA A 25 -11.56 -28.94 14.22
CA ALA A 25 -10.70 -28.58 15.33
C ALA A 25 -11.51 -27.99 16.51
N GLN A 26 -12.45 -27.08 16.25
CA GLN A 26 -13.30 -26.49 17.29
C GLN A 26 -14.17 -27.53 18.01
N ARG A 27 -14.73 -28.50 17.29
CA ARG A 27 -15.49 -29.61 17.89
C ARG A 27 -14.61 -30.47 18.79
N LEU A 28 -13.42 -30.83 18.33
CA LEU A 28 -12.45 -31.60 19.13
C LEU A 28 -11.99 -30.82 20.38
N PHE A 29 -11.80 -29.50 20.26
CA PHE A 29 -11.50 -28.65 21.42
C PHE A 29 -12.67 -28.54 22.40
N ALA A 30 -13.92 -28.53 21.93
CA ALA A 30 -15.10 -28.55 22.79
C ALA A 30 -15.18 -29.89 23.53
N GLU A 31 -14.95 -31.01 22.83
CA GLU A 31 -14.91 -32.35 23.44
C GLU A 31 -13.79 -32.46 24.48
N ALA A 32 -12.59 -31.93 24.19
CA ALA A 32 -11.50 -31.86 25.16
C ALA A 32 -11.89 -31.05 26.42
N GLY A 33 -12.70 -30.00 26.26
CA GLY A 33 -13.24 -29.21 27.39
C GLY A 33 -14.21 -30.00 28.27
N VAL A 34 -14.99 -30.92 27.68
CA VAL A 34 -15.86 -31.84 28.45
C VAL A 34 -15.01 -32.82 29.24
N VAL A 35 -14.00 -33.44 28.62
CA VAL A 35 -13.10 -34.38 29.29
C VAL A 35 -12.29 -33.70 30.42
N LEU A 36 -11.94 -32.42 30.24
CA LEU A 36 -11.30 -31.59 31.26
C LEU A 36 -12.18 -31.44 32.51
N ALA A 37 -13.48 -31.24 32.34
CA ALA A 37 -14.42 -31.09 33.46
C ALA A 37 -14.56 -32.37 34.30
N GLU A 38 -14.34 -33.53 33.68
CA GLU A 38 -14.39 -34.86 34.30
C GLU A 38 -13.09 -35.30 34.99
N ALA A 39 -12.04 -34.47 34.95
CA ALA A 39 -10.74 -34.82 35.54
C ALA A 39 -10.80 -34.91 37.08
N GLY A 40 -10.01 -35.83 37.63
CA GLY A 40 -10.17 -36.32 39.01
C GLY A 40 -9.71 -35.34 40.09
N SER A 41 -8.54 -34.71 39.93
CA SER A 41 -8.01 -33.75 40.91
C SER A 41 -7.99 -32.31 40.38
N GLU A 42 -8.08 -31.35 41.31
CA GLU A 42 -8.03 -29.91 40.99
C GLU A 42 -6.71 -29.50 40.35
N ALA A 43 -5.60 -30.09 40.80
CA ALA A 43 -4.27 -29.83 40.24
C ALA A 43 -4.15 -30.31 38.78
N GLU A 44 -4.70 -31.50 38.46
CA GLU A 44 -4.73 -32.00 37.08
C GLU A 44 -5.59 -31.12 36.18
N ARG A 45 -6.77 -30.69 36.67
CA ARG A 45 -7.63 -29.74 35.95
C ARG A 45 -6.88 -28.45 35.62
N GLN A 46 -6.10 -27.92 36.55
CA GLN A 46 -5.37 -26.68 36.35
C GLN A 46 -4.27 -26.80 35.28
N VAL A 47 -3.49 -27.89 35.31
CA VAL A 47 -2.45 -28.16 34.31
C VAL A 47 -3.04 -28.38 32.92
N TRP A 48 -4.11 -29.17 32.82
CA TRP A 48 -4.76 -29.47 31.54
C TRP A 48 -5.48 -28.24 30.97
N ALA A 49 -6.12 -27.43 31.83
CA ALA A 49 -6.73 -26.16 31.42
C ALA A 49 -5.68 -25.18 30.89
N GLN A 50 -4.50 -25.12 31.54
CA GLN A 50 -3.40 -24.29 31.08
C GLN A 50 -2.92 -24.75 29.70
N TRP A 51 -2.66 -26.05 29.51
CA TRP A 51 -2.20 -26.59 28.23
C TRP A 51 -3.23 -26.45 27.11
N LEU A 52 -4.51 -26.77 27.35
CA LEU A 52 -5.60 -26.53 26.39
C LEU A 52 -5.69 -25.04 26.04
N GLY A 53 -5.52 -24.17 27.04
CA GLY A 53 -5.45 -22.73 26.86
C GLY A 53 -4.24 -22.30 26.03
N GLU A 54 -3.07 -22.91 26.19
CA GLU A 54 -1.87 -22.66 25.37
C GLU A 54 -2.08 -23.09 23.92
N GLN A 55 -2.60 -24.30 23.68
CA GLN A 55 -2.88 -24.79 22.33
C GLN A 55 -3.94 -23.94 21.62
N ARG A 56 -5.04 -23.60 22.31
CA ARG A 56 -6.05 -22.66 21.77
C ARG A 56 -5.46 -21.28 21.51
N ARG A 57 -4.58 -20.78 22.39
CA ARG A 57 -3.93 -19.46 22.21
C ARG A 57 -2.97 -19.47 21.02
N HIS A 58 -2.20 -20.53 20.84
CA HIS A 58 -1.29 -20.72 19.72
C HIS A 58 -2.07 -20.75 18.40
N LEU A 59 -3.12 -21.57 18.33
CA LEU A 59 -3.94 -21.69 17.12
C LEU A 59 -4.78 -20.44 16.84
N ASN A 60 -5.36 -19.77 17.84
CA ASN A 60 -6.04 -18.50 17.63
C ASN A 60 -5.08 -17.37 17.19
N GLY A 61 -3.78 -17.50 17.49
CA GLY A 61 -2.74 -16.62 16.97
C GLY A 61 -2.33 -16.96 15.54
N MET A 62 -2.36 -18.24 15.15
CA MET A 62 -2.03 -18.71 13.80
C MET A 62 -3.18 -18.59 12.80
N TYR A 63 -4.42 -18.78 13.26
CA TYR A 63 -5.59 -18.92 12.40
C TYR A 63 -6.59 -17.82 12.69
N CYS A 64 -6.89 -17.02 11.67
CA CYS A 64 -8.10 -16.20 11.64
C CYS A 64 -9.30 -17.13 11.82
N THR A 65 -9.89 -17.14 13.01
CA THR A 65 -11.17 -17.82 13.28
C THR A 65 -12.28 -17.02 12.60
N THR A 66 -13.30 -17.65 12.02
CA THR A 66 -14.47 -16.90 11.55
C THR A 66 -15.12 -16.18 12.73
N GLY A 67 -15.23 -14.85 12.69
CA GLY A 67 -16.24 -14.15 13.47
C GLY A 67 -17.28 -13.67 12.48
N TYR A 68 -18.55 -14.04 12.52
CA TYR A 68 -19.31 -14.78 13.53
C TYR A 68 -19.93 -16.06 12.93
N ALA A 69 -20.72 -16.76 13.73
CA ALA A 69 -21.59 -17.88 13.36
C ALA A 69 -22.71 -17.48 12.36
N GLU A 70 -22.42 -16.62 11.40
CA GLU A 70 -23.33 -16.24 10.33
C GLU A 70 -23.28 -17.33 9.26
N ARG A 71 -24.42 -17.97 9.00
CA ARG A 71 -24.60 -18.64 7.71
C ARG A 71 -24.49 -17.54 6.67
N TRP A 72 -23.41 -17.56 5.89
CA TRP A 72 -23.25 -16.65 4.76
C TRP A 72 -24.53 -16.63 3.92
N GLN A 73 -25.00 -15.41 3.68
CA GLN A 73 -26.07 -15.07 2.77
C GLN A 73 -25.61 -13.83 2.01
N GLU A 74 -25.90 -13.76 0.71
CA GLU A 74 -25.59 -12.57 -0.07
C GLU A 74 -26.38 -11.37 0.50
N GLN A 75 -25.66 -10.42 1.09
CA GLN A 75 -26.19 -9.15 1.59
C GLN A 75 -25.45 -8.00 0.91
N ARG A 76 -26.17 -6.90 0.68
CA ARG A 76 -25.60 -5.69 0.07
C ARG A 76 -25.80 -4.49 0.98
N VAL A 77 -24.88 -3.54 0.88
CA VAL A 77 -24.99 -2.25 1.56
C VAL A 77 -26.25 -1.53 1.07
N ASP A 78 -27.15 -1.15 1.97
CA ASP A 78 -28.42 -0.48 1.63
C ASP A 78 -28.70 0.80 2.44
N TYR A 79 -27.73 1.32 3.17
CA TYR A 79 -27.87 2.63 3.81
C TYR A 79 -27.64 3.78 2.82
N GLN A 80 -28.09 4.98 3.19
CA GLN A 80 -27.77 6.22 2.49
C GLN A 80 -26.63 6.95 3.17
N VAL A 81 -25.74 7.57 2.39
CA VAL A 81 -24.64 8.38 2.92
C VAL A 81 -25.20 9.59 3.68
N PRO A 82 -24.92 9.74 4.99
CA PRO A 82 -25.41 10.88 5.75
C PRO A 82 -24.71 12.18 5.33
N GLU A 83 -25.48 13.18 4.88
CA GLU A 83 -24.92 14.44 4.35
C GLU A 83 -24.04 15.18 5.38
N ALA A 84 -24.38 15.09 6.68
CA ALA A 84 -23.61 15.70 7.77
C ALA A 84 -22.16 15.18 7.87
N PHE A 85 -21.89 13.98 7.35
CA PHE A 85 -20.59 13.34 7.35
C PHE A 85 -19.96 13.27 5.95
N ALA A 86 -20.68 13.68 4.90
CA ALA A 86 -20.19 13.67 3.52
C ALA A 86 -19.23 14.83 3.19
N LYS A 87 -19.16 15.86 4.05
CA LYS A 87 -18.39 17.10 3.83
C LYS A 87 -17.34 17.32 4.93
N VAL A 88 -16.45 16.35 5.13
CA VAL A 88 -15.32 16.55 6.06
C VAL A 88 -14.24 17.40 5.38
N ALA A 89 -13.48 18.16 6.18
CA ALA A 89 -12.41 19.00 5.68
C ALA A 89 -11.35 18.16 4.94
N GLU A 90 -11.14 18.46 3.66
CA GLU A 90 -10.19 17.75 2.81
C GLU A 90 -8.78 17.77 3.43
N GLY A 91 -8.12 16.61 3.42
CA GLY A 91 -6.78 16.46 3.98
C GLY A 91 -6.70 16.51 5.52
N CYS A 92 -7.82 16.42 6.24
CA CYS A 92 -7.84 16.36 7.71
C CYS A 92 -8.58 15.13 8.25
N TYR A 93 -8.10 14.60 9.37
CA TYR A 93 -8.84 13.67 10.23
C TYR A 93 -9.94 14.41 11.02
N PRO A 94 -11.06 13.77 11.41
CA PRO A 94 -11.44 12.40 11.03
C PRO A 94 -11.68 12.31 9.50
N ILE A 95 -11.25 11.23 8.86
CA ILE A 95 -11.56 10.96 7.46
C ILE A 95 -12.69 9.95 7.44
N VAL A 96 -13.71 10.14 6.61
CA VAL A 96 -14.78 9.15 6.41
C VAL A 96 -14.96 8.88 4.93
N ARG A 97 -14.85 7.61 4.55
CA ARG A 97 -15.12 7.12 3.19
C ARG A 97 -16.17 6.03 3.27
N PHE A 98 -17.34 6.29 2.70
CA PHE A 98 -18.50 5.40 2.80
C PHE A 98 -18.41 4.24 1.81
N ALA A 99 -18.91 3.07 2.22
CA ALA A 99 -19.11 1.97 1.29
C ALA A 99 -20.15 2.36 0.22
N GLU A 100 -19.97 1.88 -1.00
CA GLU A 100 -20.92 2.13 -2.08
C GLU A 100 -22.23 1.40 -1.82
N ARG A 101 -23.35 2.08 -2.01
CA ARG A 101 -24.66 1.42 -1.95
C ARG A 101 -24.74 0.33 -3.02
N GLY A 102 -25.13 -0.87 -2.62
CA GLY A 102 -25.15 -2.06 -3.47
C GLY A 102 -23.85 -2.87 -3.46
N ALA A 103 -22.78 -2.39 -2.81
CA ALA A 103 -21.57 -3.18 -2.60
C ALA A 103 -21.89 -4.46 -1.81
N ILE A 104 -21.17 -5.54 -2.12
CA ILE A 104 -21.28 -6.79 -1.37
C ILE A 104 -20.80 -6.58 0.06
N VAL A 105 -21.54 -7.09 1.03
CA VAL A 105 -21.15 -7.10 2.44
C VAL A 105 -20.19 -8.29 2.64
N TYR A 106 -18.90 -8.05 2.37
CA TYR A 106 -17.90 -9.12 2.28
C TYR A 106 -17.61 -9.77 3.64
N PRO A 107 -17.56 -11.12 3.76
CA PRO A 107 -17.35 -11.79 5.05
C PRO A 107 -16.03 -11.40 5.70
N PHE A 108 -16.04 -11.28 7.04
CA PHE A 108 -14.85 -11.00 7.83
C PHE A 108 -14.46 -12.19 8.69
N ARG A 109 -13.23 -12.15 9.20
CA ARG A 109 -12.74 -13.09 10.20
C ARG A 109 -12.34 -12.35 11.46
N ARG A 110 -12.17 -13.12 12.54
CA ARG A 110 -11.56 -12.70 13.77
C ARG A 110 -10.14 -13.24 13.92
N ARG A 111 -9.17 -12.34 14.03
CA ARG A 111 -7.75 -12.64 14.20
C ARG A 111 -7.24 -11.90 15.43
N ARG A 112 -6.68 -12.64 16.39
CA ARG A 112 -6.14 -12.04 17.60
C ARG A 112 -4.97 -11.12 17.25
N ARG A 113 -5.09 -9.86 17.64
CA ARG A 113 -4.04 -8.83 17.55
C ARG A 113 -3.72 -8.28 18.94
N ALA A 114 -2.50 -7.80 19.12
CA ALA A 114 -2.20 -6.86 20.19
C ALA A 114 -2.79 -5.50 19.78
N ALA A 115 -3.99 -5.19 20.25
CA ALA A 115 -4.55 -3.85 20.13
C ALA A 115 -3.79 -2.91 21.06
N ASP A 116 -3.44 -1.72 20.59
CA ASP A 116 -2.80 -0.69 21.39
C ASP A 116 -3.77 -0.14 22.48
N GLU A 117 -3.21 0.62 23.42
CA GLU A 117 -3.98 1.16 24.55
C GLU A 117 -5.05 2.18 24.11
N ALA A 118 -4.80 2.96 23.06
CA ALA A 118 -5.72 3.97 22.54
C ALA A 118 -6.95 3.30 21.90
N ALA A 119 -6.74 2.30 21.04
CA ALA A 119 -7.78 1.45 20.46
C ALA A 119 -8.62 0.76 21.54
N LEU A 120 -7.98 0.15 22.55
CA LEU A 120 -8.68 -0.51 23.64
C LEU A 120 -9.49 0.47 24.51
N GLY A 121 -8.97 1.68 24.71
CA GLY A 121 -9.67 2.77 25.40
C GLY A 121 -10.93 3.18 24.65
N LEU A 122 -10.83 3.38 23.34
CA LEU A 122 -11.95 3.76 22.48
C LEU A 122 -13.00 2.62 22.39
N LEU A 123 -12.56 1.37 22.20
CA LEU A 123 -13.43 0.19 22.19
C LEU A 123 -14.29 0.09 23.46
N LYS A 124 -13.70 0.29 24.64
CA LYS A 124 -14.44 0.24 25.92
C LYS A 124 -15.54 1.29 25.98
N ARG A 125 -15.28 2.50 25.46
CA ARG A 125 -16.28 3.59 25.42
C ARG A 125 -17.40 3.30 24.44
N LEU A 126 -17.05 2.85 23.23
CA LEU A 126 -18.03 2.49 22.20
C LEU A 126 -18.97 1.39 22.70
N ARG A 127 -18.44 0.33 23.33
CA ARG A 127 -19.27 -0.73 23.94
C ARG A 127 -20.17 -0.25 25.07
N ALA A 128 -19.81 0.83 25.77
CA ALA A 128 -20.65 1.40 26.82
C ALA A 128 -21.77 2.28 26.26
N TRP A 129 -21.63 2.80 25.04
CA TRP A 129 -22.55 3.77 24.44
C TRP A 129 -23.36 3.23 23.27
N LEU A 130 -22.94 2.11 22.68
CA LEU A 130 -23.67 1.44 21.61
C LEU A 130 -24.50 0.28 22.17
N PRO A 131 -25.70 0.03 21.62
CA PRO A 131 -26.51 -1.13 22.00
C PRO A 131 -25.84 -2.44 21.57
N GLU A 132 -26.27 -3.57 22.15
CA GLU A 132 -25.76 -4.91 21.81
C GLU A 132 -25.98 -5.31 20.35
N THR A 133 -26.91 -4.65 19.65
CA THR A 133 -27.14 -4.83 18.21
C THR A 133 -26.03 -4.26 17.33
N VAL A 134 -25.07 -3.51 17.90
CA VAL A 134 -23.87 -3.04 17.22
C VAL A 134 -22.65 -3.66 17.87
N GLY A 135 -22.10 -4.68 17.22
CA GLY A 135 -20.87 -5.34 17.66
C GLY A 135 -19.66 -4.43 17.50
N VAL A 136 -18.83 -4.34 18.55
CA VAL A 136 -17.58 -3.57 18.57
C VAL A 136 -16.40 -4.51 18.79
N PHE A 137 -15.45 -4.54 17.86
CA PHE A 137 -14.35 -5.50 17.81
C PHE A 137 -12.99 -4.81 17.65
N ALA A 138 -11.92 -5.48 18.08
CA ALA A 138 -10.51 -5.05 17.91
C ALA A 138 -9.65 -6.19 17.33
N ASP A 139 -10.32 -7.14 16.69
CA ASP A 139 -9.73 -8.38 16.23
C ASP A 139 -10.35 -8.81 14.91
N VAL A 140 -10.74 -7.85 14.06
CA VAL A 140 -11.37 -8.11 12.76
C VAL A 140 -10.34 -8.01 11.64
N CYS A 141 -10.43 -8.91 10.67
CA CYS A 141 -9.68 -8.82 9.43
C CYS A 141 -10.49 -9.32 8.23
N LEU A 142 -10.13 -8.87 7.04
CA LEU A 142 -10.72 -9.31 5.77
C LEU A 142 -9.69 -10.08 4.97
N ASN A 143 -10.08 -11.29 4.56
CA ASN A 143 -9.26 -12.10 3.69
C ASN A 143 -9.66 -11.90 2.23
N ILE A 144 -9.14 -10.84 1.60
CA ILE A 144 -9.51 -10.40 0.25
C ILE A 144 -8.68 -11.05 -0.87
N SER A 145 -7.53 -11.63 -0.54
CA SER A 145 -6.58 -12.21 -1.49
C SER A 145 -6.07 -13.56 -0.97
N ALA A 146 -5.77 -14.48 -1.88
CA ALA A 146 -5.16 -15.76 -1.52
C ALA A 146 -3.63 -15.66 -1.38
N GLN A 147 -3.02 -14.56 -1.86
CA GLN A 147 -1.58 -14.34 -1.93
C GLN A 147 -1.09 -13.25 -0.97
N GLN A 148 -2.00 -12.41 -0.47
CA GLN A 148 -1.67 -11.35 0.48
C GLN A 148 -2.15 -11.70 1.90
N PRO A 149 -1.49 -11.15 2.93
CA PRO A 149 -2.00 -11.22 4.29
C PRO A 149 -3.42 -10.61 4.39
N PRO A 150 -4.26 -11.08 5.32
CA PRO A 150 -5.55 -10.45 5.59
C PRO A 150 -5.37 -8.96 5.92
N VAL A 151 -6.29 -8.13 5.43
CA VAL A 151 -6.36 -6.71 5.79
C VAL A 151 -6.86 -6.62 7.22
N GLU A 152 -6.02 -6.12 8.11
CA GLU A 152 -6.33 -5.96 9.52
C GLU A 152 -6.90 -4.58 9.79
N MET A 153 -7.85 -4.53 10.72
CA MET A 153 -8.53 -3.32 11.18
C MET A 153 -8.09 -3.04 12.62
N ASP A 154 -7.95 -1.77 13.02
CA ASP A 154 -7.66 -1.45 14.43
C ASP A 154 -8.90 -1.68 15.30
N LEU A 155 -10.04 -1.13 14.87
CA LEU A 155 -11.35 -1.41 15.45
C LEU A 155 -12.39 -1.61 14.34
N ALA A 156 -13.41 -2.41 14.63
CA ALA A 156 -14.51 -2.64 13.70
C ALA A 156 -15.86 -2.50 14.41
N LEU A 157 -16.82 -1.87 13.74
CA LEU A 157 -18.24 -1.86 14.12
C LEU A 157 -19.04 -2.66 13.10
N VAL A 158 -19.90 -3.55 13.58
CA VAL A 158 -20.80 -4.36 12.74
C VAL A 158 -22.20 -4.28 13.31
N ALA A 159 -23.13 -3.69 12.57
CA ALA A 159 -24.53 -3.59 12.98
C ALA A 159 -25.34 -4.81 12.49
N ASP A 160 -26.20 -5.34 13.35
CA ASP A 160 -27.26 -6.28 12.98
C ASP A 160 -28.52 -5.50 12.61
N ASP A 161 -28.48 -4.82 11.47
CA ASP A 161 -29.48 -3.84 11.01
C ASP A 161 -30.21 -4.24 9.73
N GLY A 162 -29.79 -5.33 9.08
CA GLY A 162 -30.25 -5.73 7.75
C GLY A 162 -29.75 -4.84 6.59
N ALA A 163 -29.36 -3.58 6.85
CA ALA A 163 -28.82 -2.66 5.85
C ALA A 163 -27.31 -2.87 5.57
N GLY A 164 -26.64 -3.70 6.36
CA GLY A 164 -25.26 -4.12 6.12
C GLY A 164 -24.23 -3.08 6.57
N VAL A 165 -24.54 -2.30 7.61
CA VAL A 165 -23.61 -1.28 8.13
C VAL A 165 -22.40 -1.95 8.80
N ARG A 166 -21.23 -1.72 8.20
CA ARG A 166 -19.92 -2.12 8.74
C ARG A 166 -18.96 -0.94 8.65
N ILE A 167 -18.24 -0.69 9.74
CA ILE A 167 -17.30 0.42 9.83
C ILE A 167 -15.94 -0.11 10.26
N ASP A 168 -14.95 0.10 9.42
CA ASP A 168 -13.53 0.02 9.73
C ASP A 168 -13.11 1.32 10.41
N ILE A 169 -12.46 1.22 11.56
CA ILE A 169 -11.93 2.38 12.27
C ILE A 169 -10.41 2.19 12.37
N GLU A 170 -9.68 3.00 11.62
CA GLU A 170 -8.22 3.07 11.65
C GLU A 170 -7.77 4.20 12.58
N ILE A 171 -6.74 3.93 13.37
CA ILE A 171 -6.08 4.88 14.25
C ILE A 171 -4.69 5.10 13.68
N ASP A 172 -4.52 6.15 12.90
CA ASP A 172 -3.29 6.38 12.16
C ASP A 172 -2.20 6.99 13.06
N GLU A 173 -1.10 6.26 13.28
CA GLU A 173 0.14 6.81 13.84
C GLU A 173 1.09 7.29 12.73
N PRO A 174 1.85 8.39 12.93
CA PRO A 174 2.75 8.88 11.90
C PRO A 174 3.94 7.95 11.60
N TYR A 175 4.35 7.13 12.57
CA TYR A 175 5.53 6.26 12.46
C TYR A 175 5.43 5.03 13.38
N THR A 176 6.22 3.99 13.12
CA THR A 176 6.35 2.83 14.02
C THR A 176 7.11 3.20 15.30
N ALA A 177 6.69 2.71 16.46
CA ALA A 177 7.35 2.99 17.74
C ALA A 177 8.80 2.45 17.81
N GLU A 178 9.06 1.25 17.28
CA GLU A 178 10.37 0.60 17.39
C GLU A 178 11.39 1.16 16.39
N THR A 179 11.02 1.21 15.11
CA THR A 179 11.97 1.56 14.04
C THR A 179 11.93 3.03 13.64
N ARG A 180 10.96 3.81 14.16
CA ARG A 180 10.74 5.22 13.80
C ARG A 180 10.54 5.44 12.29
N ARG A 181 10.10 4.39 11.57
CA ARG A 181 9.78 4.45 10.16
C ARG A 181 8.39 5.05 9.96
N VAL A 182 8.25 5.97 9.01
CA VAL A 182 6.95 6.52 8.58
C VAL A 182 6.07 5.42 8.03
N ILE A 183 4.78 5.43 8.41
CA ILE A 183 3.79 4.41 8.02
C ILE A 183 2.54 5.03 7.41
N HIS A 184 1.92 5.99 8.10
CA HIS A 184 0.81 6.78 7.59
C HIS A 184 1.35 8.13 7.17
N ALA A 185 1.05 8.55 5.95
CA ALA A 185 1.35 9.87 5.43
C ALA A 185 0.55 10.08 4.15
N ILE A 186 0.50 11.32 3.65
CA ILE A 186 -0.12 11.60 2.36
C ILE A 186 0.61 10.80 1.26
N GLY A 187 -0.14 10.03 0.47
CA GLY A 187 0.39 9.23 -0.65
C GLY A 187 0.99 7.87 -0.27
N CYS A 188 0.79 7.38 0.96
CA CYS A 188 1.32 6.07 1.39
C CYS A 188 0.52 4.84 0.90
N GLY A 189 -0.58 5.04 0.15
CA GLY A 189 -1.49 3.98 -0.32
C GLY A 189 -2.75 3.79 0.54
N ASP A 190 -2.91 4.63 1.55
CA ASP A 190 -4.06 4.65 2.44
C ASP A 190 -5.39 4.89 1.71
N ASP A 191 -5.41 5.79 0.72
CA ASP A 191 -6.65 6.11 0.01
C ASP A 191 -7.08 4.93 -0.91
N TYR A 192 -6.12 4.19 -1.46
CA TYR A 192 -6.35 2.93 -2.19
C TYR A 192 -6.89 1.85 -1.26
N ARG A 193 -6.28 1.66 -0.07
CA ARG A 193 -6.74 0.71 0.95
C ARG A 193 -8.20 0.98 1.30
N ASP A 194 -8.54 2.25 1.53
CA ASP A 194 -9.90 2.63 1.89
C ASP A 194 -10.89 2.32 0.76
N GLY A 195 -10.54 2.64 -0.49
CA GLY A 195 -11.35 2.32 -1.66
C GLY A 195 -11.56 0.82 -1.85
N VAL A 196 -10.54 0.01 -1.55
CA VAL A 196 -10.67 -1.46 -1.50
C VAL A 196 -11.66 -1.87 -0.43
N LEU A 197 -11.60 -1.35 0.79
CA LEU A 197 -12.58 -1.72 1.83
C LEU A 197 -14.01 -1.26 1.50
N ASN A 198 -14.18 -0.08 0.91
CA ASN A 198 -15.48 0.44 0.50
C ASN A 198 -16.22 -0.48 -0.48
N ARG A 199 -15.54 -1.02 -1.50
CA ARG A 199 -16.16 -1.98 -2.44
C ARG A 199 -16.44 -3.36 -1.83
N HIS A 200 -15.81 -3.67 -0.70
CA HIS A 200 -16.09 -4.87 0.11
C HIS A 200 -17.17 -4.61 1.18
N GLY A 201 -17.86 -3.46 1.12
CA GLY A 201 -19.01 -3.16 1.97
C GLY A 201 -18.65 -2.52 3.31
N TRP A 202 -17.43 -2.02 3.49
CA TRP A 202 -16.96 -1.39 4.73
C TRP A 202 -16.82 0.11 4.56
N THR A 203 -17.51 0.90 5.40
CA THR A 203 -17.19 2.32 5.58
C THR A 203 -15.87 2.42 6.33
N VAL A 204 -14.97 3.28 5.90
CA VAL A 204 -13.69 3.52 6.58
C VAL A 204 -13.76 4.85 7.31
N VAL A 205 -13.38 4.85 8.58
CA VAL A 205 -13.18 6.03 9.41
C VAL A 205 -11.74 6.04 9.88
N ARG A 206 -10.98 7.07 9.53
CA ARG A 206 -9.59 7.23 10.01
C ARG A 206 -9.53 8.34 11.03
N LEU A 207 -8.93 8.05 12.18
CA LEU A 207 -8.66 9.00 13.25
C LEU A 207 -7.15 9.13 13.40
N ALA A 208 -6.64 10.34 13.61
CA ALA A 208 -5.25 10.45 14.04
C ALA A 208 -5.11 9.85 15.46
N GLU A 209 -4.03 9.12 15.74
CA GLU A 209 -3.69 8.65 17.09
C GLU A 209 -3.83 9.78 18.13
N ARG A 210 -3.31 10.96 17.78
CA ARG A 210 -3.40 12.16 18.61
C ARG A 210 -4.85 12.54 18.97
N GLN A 211 -5.80 12.39 18.05
CA GLN A 211 -7.22 12.65 18.35
C GLN A 211 -7.76 11.65 19.37
N VAL A 212 -7.41 10.37 19.22
CA VAL A 212 -7.87 9.31 20.13
C VAL A 212 -7.28 9.51 21.53
N VAL A 213 -6.01 9.93 21.63
CA VAL A 213 -5.32 10.16 22.90
C VAL A 213 -5.78 11.46 23.58
N GLU A 214 -5.80 12.58 22.85
CA GLU A 214 -6.12 13.90 23.43
C GLU A 214 -7.62 14.17 23.56
N GLN A 215 -8.45 13.58 22.69
CA GLN A 215 -9.91 13.81 22.62
C GLN A 215 -10.72 12.48 22.58
N PRO A 216 -10.48 11.50 23.48
CA PRO A 216 -11.10 10.17 23.40
C PRO A 216 -12.63 10.18 23.46
N MET A 217 -13.21 11.11 24.23
CA MET A 217 -14.67 11.25 24.35
C MET A 217 -15.30 11.82 23.08
N ALA A 218 -14.63 12.78 22.43
CA ALA A 218 -15.10 13.35 21.17
C ALA A 218 -14.99 12.34 20.02
N CYS A 219 -13.92 11.52 19.98
CA CYS A 219 -13.80 10.43 19.03
C CYS A 219 -14.93 9.40 19.18
N ALA A 220 -15.19 8.94 20.41
CA ALA A 220 -16.29 8.02 20.69
C ALA A 220 -17.66 8.64 20.32
N ALA A 221 -17.86 9.92 20.65
CA ALA A 221 -19.08 10.66 20.32
C ALA A 221 -19.31 10.74 18.81
N TYR A 222 -18.26 11.09 18.05
CA TYR A 222 -18.28 11.17 16.59
C TYR A 222 -18.70 9.84 15.96
N LEU A 223 -18.09 8.73 16.39
CA LEU A 223 -18.40 7.39 15.89
C LEU A 223 -19.84 6.96 16.25
N VAL A 224 -20.31 7.24 17.46
CA VAL A 224 -21.69 6.95 17.86
C VAL A 224 -22.68 7.76 17.03
N GLN A 225 -22.39 9.04 16.76
CA GLN A 225 -23.23 9.88 15.90
C GLN A 225 -23.26 9.36 14.46
N LEU A 226 -22.12 8.91 13.92
CA LEU A 226 -22.04 8.29 12.60
C LEU A 226 -22.88 7.01 12.53
N VAL A 227 -22.72 6.10 13.51
CA VAL A 227 -23.54 4.87 13.58
C VAL A 227 -25.02 5.20 13.61
N ARG A 228 -25.45 6.18 14.40
CA ARG A 228 -26.87 6.60 14.47
C ARG A 228 -27.38 7.20 13.16
N ALA A 229 -26.51 7.87 12.42
CA ALA A 229 -26.87 8.41 11.11
C ALA A 229 -27.03 7.30 10.05
N LEU A 230 -26.34 6.18 10.22
CA LEU A 230 -26.39 5.01 9.33
C LEU A 230 -27.45 3.98 9.75
N VAL A 231 -27.71 3.86 11.06
CA VAL A 231 -28.64 2.92 11.71
C VAL A 231 -29.62 3.71 12.60
N PRO A 232 -30.70 4.27 12.02
CA PRO A 232 -31.64 5.15 12.75
C PRO A 232 -32.32 4.49 13.96
N GLU A 233 -32.37 3.16 14.01
CA GLU A 233 -32.94 2.35 15.09
C GLU A 233 -32.10 2.39 16.38
N VAL A 234 -30.82 2.81 16.31
CA VAL A 234 -29.95 2.95 17.48
C VAL A 234 -30.43 4.13 18.33
N ALA A 235 -30.90 3.83 19.55
CA ALA A 235 -31.44 4.78 20.50
C ALA A 235 -30.45 5.91 20.85
N ALA A 236 -30.98 7.10 21.15
CA ALA A 236 -30.18 8.23 21.60
C ALA A 236 -29.59 7.97 22.99
N VAL A 237 -28.26 8.04 23.12
CA VAL A 237 -27.59 8.08 24.42
C VAL A 237 -27.49 9.54 24.87
N GLU A 238 -28.18 9.87 25.96
CA GLU A 238 -28.28 11.23 26.51
C GLU A 238 -26.93 11.86 26.92
N ALA A 239 -25.86 11.06 27.02
CA ALA A 239 -24.53 11.48 27.48
C ALA A 239 -23.54 11.84 26.36
N VAL A 240 -23.94 11.81 25.08
CA VAL A 240 -23.06 12.21 23.97
C VAL A 240 -23.12 13.74 23.82
N ALA A 241 -22.37 14.46 24.65
CA ALA A 241 -22.23 15.91 24.51
C ALA A 241 -21.62 16.27 23.15
N GLU A 242 -22.08 17.37 22.55
CA GLU A 242 -21.59 17.99 21.31
C GLU A 242 -20.17 18.57 21.45
N ALA A 243 -19.21 17.78 21.93
CA ALA A 243 -17.80 18.13 21.80
C ALA A 243 -17.42 17.90 20.34
N GLY A 244 -17.37 18.97 19.55
CA GLY A 244 -16.86 18.90 18.18
C GLY A 244 -15.45 18.31 18.19
N LEU A 245 -15.26 17.19 17.50
CA LEU A 245 -13.95 16.58 17.33
C LEU A 245 -13.08 17.53 16.51
N SER A 246 -11.99 18.03 17.09
CA SER A 246 -11.13 18.99 16.41
C SER A 246 -10.39 18.31 15.25
N PRO A 247 -10.36 18.91 14.05
CA PRO A 247 -9.68 18.30 12.92
C PRO A 247 -8.17 18.30 13.11
N VAL A 248 -7.51 17.27 12.58
CA VAL A 248 -6.04 17.15 12.56
C VAL A 248 -5.61 17.02 11.11
N ARG A 249 -4.75 17.90 10.63
CA ARG A 249 -4.20 17.81 9.26
C ARG A 249 -3.44 16.48 9.09
N ARG A 250 -3.64 15.80 7.95
CA ARG A 250 -2.76 14.69 7.54
C ARG A 250 -1.33 15.20 7.44
N TRP A 251 -0.40 14.38 7.89
CA TRP A 251 1.03 14.71 7.84
C TRP A 251 1.66 14.21 6.53
N THR A 252 2.66 14.94 6.08
CA THR A 252 3.61 14.53 5.04
C THR A 252 4.67 13.57 5.61
N ASP A 253 5.39 12.86 4.74
CA ASP A 253 6.52 12.00 5.15
C ASP A 253 7.53 12.77 6.01
N ASN A 254 7.87 14.01 5.63
CA ASN A 254 8.83 14.83 6.34
C ASN A 254 8.30 15.28 7.71
N GLU A 255 7.02 15.65 7.82
CA GLU A 255 6.41 15.95 9.12
C GLU A 255 6.41 14.74 10.05
N ALA A 256 6.09 13.55 9.54
CA ALA A 256 6.16 12.30 10.30
C ALA A 256 7.59 11.97 10.77
N LEU A 257 8.61 12.17 9.91
CA LEU A 257 10.02 12.01 10.30
C LEU A 257 10.43 12.98 11.41
N LYS A 258 9.98 14.24 11.35
CA LYS A 258 10.24 15.23 12.42
C LYS A 258 9.53 14.88 13.71
N MET A 259 8.29 14.39 13.65
CA MET A 259 7.58 13.88 14.82
C MET A 259 8.35 12.73 15.46
N ALA A 260 8.87 11.79 14.65
CA ALA A 260 9.70 10.69 15.12
C ALA A 260 11.03 11.16 15.74
N ALA A 261 11.67 12.18 15.16
CA ALA A 261 12.89 12.79 15.71
C ALA A 261 12.67 13.42 17.10
N ARG A 262 11.51 14.05 17.30
CA ARG A 262 11.11 14.66 18.58
C ARG A 262 10.62 13.64 19.61
N GLY A 263 10.30 12.41 19.18
CA GLY A 263 9.55 11.46 19.99
C GLY A 263 8.12 11.94 20.29
N ALA A 264 7.49 12.64 19.34
CA ALA A 264 6.14 13.16 19.47
C ALA A 264 5.12 12.21 18.83
N GLY A 265 4.30 11.55 19.66
CA GLY A 265 3.37 10.47 19.25
C GLY A 265 3.75 9.16 19.94
N HIS A 266 2.79 8.24 20.14
CA HIS A 266 3.09 6.96 20.79
C HIS A 266 3.67 5.93 19.80
N GLY A 267 3.40 6.12 18.51
CA GLY A 267 3.95 5.34 17.42
C GLY A 267 3.35 3.94 17.39
N GLU A 268 3.25 3.37 16.19
CA GLU A 268 2.57 2.09 16.05
C GLU A 268 3.39 0.96 16.71
N PRO A 269 2.78 0.14 17.58
CA PRO A 269 3.47 -0.99 18.18
C PRO A 269 3.78 -2.08 17.15
N PRO A 270 4.79 -2.95 17.39
CA PRO A 270 5.13 -4.02 16.45
C PRO A 270 3.92 -4.93 16.16
N ARG A 271 3.52 -5.01 14.88
CA ARG A 271 2.52 -5.99 14.43
C ARG A 271 3.15 -7.38 14.32
N LEU A 272 2.33 -8.42 14.51
CA LEU A 272 2.73 -9.79 14.21
C LEU A 272 3.12 -9.89 12.73
N VAL A 273 4.09 -10.75 12.42
CA VAL A 273 4.50 -10.99 11.03
C VAL A 273 3.26 -11.37 10.21
N PRO A 274 2.89 -10.58 9.19
CA PRO A 274 1.70 -10.86 8.40
C PRO A 274 1.85 -12.20 7.68
N THR A 275 1.07 -13.20 8.10
CA THR A 275 0.98 -14.50 7.41
C THR A 275 -0.19 -14.50 6.45
N VAL A 276 0.04 -15.00 5.23
CA VAL A 276 -1.00 -15.28 4.25
C VAL A 276 -1.90 -16.40 4.78
N VAL A 277 -3.22 -16.23 4.65
CA VAL A 277 -4.20 -17.21 5.10
C VAL A 277 -5.10 -17.58 3.91
N PRO A 278 -5.32 -18.89 3.61
CA PRO A 278 -6.18 -19.27 2.51
C PRO A 278 -7.63 -18.80 2.69
N GLN A 279 -8.23 -18.34 1.59
CA GLN A 279 -9.65 -18.01 1.57
C GLN A 279 -10.54 -19.24 1.78
N ASN A 280 -11.68 -19.07 2.42
CA ASN A 280 -12.72 -20.11 2.52
C ASN A 280 -13.68 -20.03 1.31
N SER A 281 -14.69 -20.90 1.25
CA SER A 281 -15.64 -20.92 0.12
C SER A 281 -16.49 -19.65 0.04
N GLN A 282 -16.91 -19.11 1.17
CA GLN A 282 -17.76 -17.92 1.26
C GLN A 282 -17.01 -16.66 0.82
N GLU A 283 -15.74 -16.52 1.22
CA GLU A 283 -14.86 -15.45 0.79
C GLU A 283 -14.61 -15.48 -0.71
N ARG A 284 -14.36 -16.67 -1.28
CA ARG A 284 -14.23 -16.83 -2.74
C ARG A 284 -15.51 -16.45 -3.47
N GLU A 285 -16.66 -16.88 -2.97
CA GLU A 285 -17.97 -16.57 -3.55
C GLU A 285 -18.28 -15.08 -3.47
N ALA A 286 -18.09 -14.46 -2.31
CA ALA A 286 -18.27 -13.02 -2.13
C ALA A 286 -17.28 -12.21 -2.99
N GLY A 287 -16.03 -12.66 -3.13
CA GLY A 287 -14.99 -11.99 -3.93
C GLY A 287 -15.35 -11.88 -5.41
N GLN A 288 -16.10 -12.84 -5.94
CA GLN A 288 -16.62 -12.78 -7.31
C GLN A 288 -17.66 -11.66 -7.49
N LEU A 289 -18.40 -11.34 -6.43
CA LEU A 289 -19.44 -10.30 -6.40
C LEU A 289 -18.90 -8.89 -6.12
N VAL A 290 -17.65 -8.77 -5.65
CA VAL A 290 -16.99 -7.48 -5.44
C VAL A 290 -16.84 -6.75 -6.79
N ALA A 291 -17.26 -5.48 -6.81
CA ALA A 291 -17.15 -4.63 -7.99
C ALA A 291 -15.68 -4.36 -8.35
N ARG A 292 -15.42 -4.19 -9.65
CA ARG A 292 -14.10 -3.79 -10.16
C ARG A 292 -13.90 -2.30 -9.90
N LEU A 293 -12.67 -1.90 -9.58
CA LEU A 293 -12.30 -0.49 -9.62
C LEU A 293 -12.50 0.04 -11.04
N PRO A 294 -13.19 1.18 -11.20
CA PRO A 294 -13.38 1.77 -12.51
C PRO A 294 -12.04 2.28 -13.05
N ARG A 295 -11.88 2.19 -14.37
CA ARG A 295 -10.73 2.82 -15.02
C ARG A 295 -10.79 4.34 -14.85
N THR A 296 -9.69 4.97 -14.49
CA THR A 296 -9.60 6.44 -14.42
C THR A 296 -9.87 7.09 -15.79
N ALA A 297 -10.44 8.30 -15.79
CA ALA A 297 -10.75 9.00 -17.04
C ALA A 297 -9.47 9.33 -17.82
N GLU A 298 -8.43 9.72 -17.10
CA GLU A 298 -7.09 10.00 -17.59
C GLU A 298 -6.50 8.77 -18.29
N MET A 299 -6.57 7.58 -17.67
CA MET A 299 -6.07 6.36 -18.28
C MET A 299 -6.90 5.93 -19.48
N ALA A 300 -8.23 6.07 -19.41
CA ALA A 300 -9.10 5.79 -20.56
C ALA A 300 -8.73 6.68 -21.76
N GLN A 301 -8.53 7.98 -21.53
CA GLN A 301 -8.07 8.91 -22.56
C GLN A 301 -6.66 8.55 -23.07
N LYS A 302 -5.74 8.21 -22.16
CA LYS A 302 -4.37 7.81 -22.50
C LYS A 302 -4.34 6.61 -23.43
N MET A 303 -5.08 5.56 -23.10
CA MET A 303 -5.12 4.33 -23.90
C MET A 303 -5.70 4.56 -25.30
N LEU A 304 -6.67 5.49 -25.42
CA LEU A 304 -7.23 5.90 -26.71
C LEU A 304 -6.31 6.83 -27.52
N SER A 305 -5.35 7.48 -26.87
CA SER A 305 -4.41 8.39 -27.53
C SER A 305 -3.31 7.67 -28.31
N PHE A 306 -3.07 6.38 -28.04
CA PHE A 306 -2.09 5.61 -28.77
C PHE A 306 -2.50 5.41 -30.23
N THR A 307 -1.55 5.62 -31.14
CA THR A 307 -1.79 5.48 -32.59
C THR A 307 -2.22 4.07 -33.01
N ASP A 308 -1.88 3.08 -32.20
CA ASP A 308 -2.21 1.67 -32.35
C ASP A 308 -3.17 1.18 -31.25
N ALA A 309 -4.02 2.07 -30.71
CA ALA A 309 -5.00 1.71 -29.68
C ALA A 309 -5.79 0.44 -30.07
N GLY A 310 -5.92 -0.49 -29.11
CA GLY A 310 -6.57 -1.78 -29.31
C GLY A 310 -5.69 -2.88 -29.92
N ARG A 311 -4.42 -2.59 -30.24
CA ARG A 311 -3.46 -3.60 -30.73
C ARG A 311 -3.03 -4.60 -29.65
N TYR A 312 -2.81 -4.14 -28.43
CA TYR A 312 -2.40 -4.99 -27.31
C TYR A 312 -3.60 -5.25 -26.40
N GLU A 313 -3.96 -6.52 -26.21
CA GLU A 313 -5.04 -6.93 -25.32
C GLU A 313 -4.80 -6.45 -23.88
N GLN A 314 -3.54 -6.38 -23.47
CA GLN A 314 -3.08 -5.92 -22.16
C GLN A 314 -3.59 -4.53 -21.80
N ASP A 315 -3.71 -3.64 -22.79
CA ASP A 315 -4.19 -2.26 -22.60
C ASP A 315 -5.61 -2.21 -22.00
N ARG A 316 -6.40 -3.29 -22.13
CA ARG A 316 -7.74 -3.42 -21.54
C ARG A 316 -7.70 -3.64 -20.02
N TYR A 317 -6.65 -4.25 -19.51
CA TYR A 317 -6.63 -4.79 -18.15
C TYR A 317 -5.81 -3.96 -17.18
N ILE A 318 -4.80 -3.22 -17.64
CA ILE A 318 -3.99 -2.39 -16.74
C ILE A 318 -4.63 -1.03 -16.47
N ASP A 319 -4.55 -0.56 -15.23
CA ASP A 319 -4.78 0.84 -14.86
C ASP A 319 -3.68 1.33 -13.90
N PHE A 320 -3.46 2.64 -13.87
CA PHE A 320 -2.45 3.28 -13.03
C PHE A 320 -3.01 4.56 -12.38
N MET A 321 -3.05 4.56 -11.06
CA MET A 321 -3.42 5.70 -10.22
C MET A 321 -2.17 6.46 -9.83
N ALA A 322 -1.90 7.57 -10.52
CA ALA A 322 -0.65 8.31 -10.39
C ALA A 322 -0.40 8.86 -8.98
N ASP A 323 -1.44 9.38 -8.33
CA ASP A 323 -1.35 10.05 -7.02
C ASP A 323 -0.90 9.10 -5.89
N GLU A 324 -1.25 7.81 -5.99
CA GLU A 324 -0.84 6.78 -5.02
C GLU A 324 0.20 5.82 -5.57
N HIS A 325 0.64 6.03 -6.81
CA HIS A 325 1.56 5.15 -7.52
C HIS A 325 1.10 3.67 -7.52
N VAL A 326 -0.20 3.44 -7.74
CA VAL A 326 -0.81 2.10 -7.71
C VAL A 326 -1.15 1.62 -9.11
N TYR A 327 -0.65 0.43 -9.46
CA TYR A 327 -1.06 -0.31 -10.65
C TYR A 327 -2.10 -1.36 -10.29
N THR A 328 -3.13 -1.49 -11.13
CA THR A 328 -4.13 -2.55 -10.98
C THR A 328 -4.32 -3.36 -12.25
N TYR A 329 -4.62 -4.64 -12.08
CA TYR A 329 -5.04 -5.56 -13.12
C TYR A 329 -6.56 -5.81 -13.00
N ASP A 330 -7.27 -5.56 -14.09
CA ASP A 330 -8.71 -5.75 -14.26
C ASP A 330 -9.57 -5.03 -13.20
N GLY A 331 -9.02 -3.97 -12.60
CA GLY A 331 -9.61 -3.25 -11.47
C GLY A 331 -9.77 -4.12 -10.22
N ARG A 332 -9.12 -5.29 -10.12
CA ARG A 332 -9.27 -6.25 -9.03
C ARG A 332 -8.01 -6.43 -8.22
N GLU A 333 -6.91 -6.71 -8.91
CA GLU A 333 -5.63 -7.11 -8.31
C GLU A 333 -4.64 -5.95 -8.36
N ARG A 334 -3.86 -5.78 -7.30
CA ARG A 334 -2.78 -4.79 -7.26
C ARG A 334 -1.50 -5.42 -7.77
N LEU A 335 -0.77 -4.69 -8.61
CA LEU A 335 0.52 -5.10 -9.16
C LEU A 335 1.64 -4.33 -8.47
N LEU A 336 2.75 -5.01 -8.18
CA LEU A 336 3.92 -4.39 -7.55
C LEU A 336 4.65 -3.48 -8.56
N PRO A 337 4.88 -2.19 -8.26
CA PRO A 337 5.67 -1.34 -9.12
C PRO A 337 7.10 -1.90 -9.31
N VAL A 338 7.61 -1.87 -10.53
CA VAL A 338 8.99 -2.30 -10.85
C VAL A 338 10.01 -1.55 -9.99
N SER A 339 9.79 -0.28 -9.70
CA SER A 339 10.63 0.51 -8.79
C SER A 339 10.67 -0.06 -7.37
N SER A 340 9.53 -0.51 -6.85
CA SER A 340 9.42 -1.17 -5.54
C SER A 340 10.09 -2.54 -5.52
N LEU A 341 9.97 -3.32 -6.61
CA LEU A 341 10.69 -4.57 -6.77
C LEU A 341 12.21 -4.35 -6.76
N ILE A 342 12.71 -3.36 -7.50
CA ILE A 342 14.14 -3.02 -7.53
C ILE A 342 14.61 -2.62 -6.13
N ALA A 343 13.87 -1.80 -5.41
CA ALA A 343 14.22 -1.35 -4.06
C ALA A 343 14.40 -2.51 -3.04
N TYR A 344 13.83 -3.69 -3.29
CA TYR A 344 14.06 -4.87 -2.45
C TYR A 344 15.51 -5.39 -2.48
N PHE A 345 16.26 -5.08 -3.53
CA PHE A 345 17.64 -5.54 -3.74
C PHE A 345 18.68 -4.50 -3.32
N PHE A 346 18.28 -3.33 -2.80
CA PHE A 346 19.17 -2.23 -2.43
C PHE A 346 18.81 -1.61 -1.09
N GLU A 347 19.77 -0.92 -0.47
CA GLU A 347 19.59 -0.40 0.89
C GLU A 347 18.74 0.87 0.85
N ALA A 348 17.64 0.88 1.60
CA ALA A 348 16.83 2.09 1.71
C ALA A 348 17.61 3.20 2.41
N PHE A 349 17.52 4.42 1.89
CA PHE A 349 18.09 5.58 2.56
C PHE A 349 17.28 5.92 3.82
N ASP A 350 17.89 5.73 4.99
CA ASP A 350 17.33 6.16 6.27
C ASP A 350 17.67 7.64 6.53
N ALA A 351 16.72 8.51 6.20
CA ALA A 351 16.88 9.95 6.36
C ALA A 351 17.04 10.35 7.84
N LEU A 352 16.25 9.79 8.75
CA LEU A 352 16.30 10.18 10.16
C LEU A 352 17.61 9.75 10.81
N GLN A 353 18.01 8.48 10.62
CA GLN A 353 19.28 7.98 11.15
C GLN A 353 20.47 8.76 10.58
N THR A 354 20.45 9.05 9.27
CA THR A 354 21.51 9.85 8.65
C THR A 354 21.56 11.26 9.22
N ALA A 355 20.40 11.88 9.45
CA ALA A 355 20.31 13.20 10.04
C ALA A 355 20.87 13.24 11.47
N GLU A 356 20.51 12.28 12.31
CA GLU A 356 21.01 12.17 13.69
C GLU A 356 22.53 11.96 13.74
N MET A 357 23.09 11.16 12.83
CA MET A 357 24.54 10.99 12.72
C MET A 357 25.26 12.29 12.35
N GLN A 358 24.69 13.08 11.43
CA GLN A 358 25.27 14.37 11.03
C GLN A 358 25.17 15.41 12.16
N TRP A 359 24.09 15.41 12.94
CA TRP A 359 23.99 16.21 14.17
C TRP A 359 25.09 15.85 15.16
N GLN A 360 25.26 14.55 15.46
CA GLN A 360 26.28 14.09 16.41
C GLN A 360 27.70 14.46 15.96
N ARG A 361 27.97 14.44 14.66
CA ARG A 361 29.31 14.67 14.11
C ARG A 361 29.63 16.15 13.86
N TYR A 362 28.65 16.95 13.48
CA TYR A 362 28.85 18.31 12.98
C TYR A 362 27.95 19.38 13.63
N GLY A 363 27.01 18.99 14.51
CA GLY A 363 26.06 19.92 15.12
C GLY A 363 25.03 20.49 14.15
N ALA A 364 24.73 19.78 13.04
CA ALA A 364 23.74 20.19 12.05
C ALA A 364 22.32 19.83 12.48
N ASP A 365 21.41 20.81 12.56
CA ASP A 365 20.03 20.60 13.04
C ASP A 365 19.31 19.52 12.24
N VAL A 366 18.72 18.56 12.95
CA VAL A 366 18.08 17.38 12.35
C VAL A 366 16.89 17.79 11.50
N GLU A 367 16.04 18.69 11.98
CA GLU A 367 14.83 19.07 11.27
C GLU A 367 15.10 19.95 10.05
N GLU A 368 16.05 20.88 10.16
CA GLU A 368 16.48 21.72 9.04
C GLU A 368 17.05 20.86 7.90
N MET A 369 17.78 19.81 8.23
CA MET A 369 18.33 18.89 7.25
C MET A 369 17.26 18.00 6.61
N LEU A 370 16.30 17.50 7.40
CA LEU A 370 15.14 16.78 6.89
C LEU A 370 14.32 17.67 5.94
N ASP A 371 14.08 18.94 6.29
CA ASP A 371 13.42 19.92 5.42
C ASP A 371 14.17 20.15 4.12
N ARG A 372 15.48 20.33 4.21
CA ARG A 372 16.31 20.54 3.03
C ARG A 372 16.26 19.33 2.10
N TRP A 373 16.38 18.12 2.65
CA TRP A 373 16.32 16.89 1.85
C TRP A 373 14.94 16.65 1.25
N ASP A 374 13.87 16.85 2.02
CA ASP A 374 12.51 16.73 1.51
C ASP A 374 12.24 17.74 0.39
N ARG A 375 12.61 19.02 0.59
CA ARG A 375 12.49 20.05 -0.44
C ARG A 375 13.23 19.67 -1.72
N CYS A 376 14.48 19.21 -1.61
CA CYS A 376 15.26 18.74 -2.76
C CYS A 376 14.61 17.53 -3.44
N ARG A 377 14.10 16.56 -2.66
CA ARG A 377 13.41 15.36 -3.16
C ARG A 377 12.13 15.73 -3.91
N ARG A 378 11.24 16.51 -3.29
CA ARG A 378 9.98 16.97 -3.90
C ARG A 378 10.23 17.76 -5.17
N MET A 379 11.13 18.76 -5.11
CA MET A 379 11.48 19.57 -6.28
C MET A 379 12.04 18.71 -7.42
N ALA A 380 12.90 17.72 -7.13
CA ALA A 380 13.41 16.81 -8.15
C ALA A 380 12.29 15.95 -8.77
N SER A 381 11.42 15.37 -7.94
CA SER A 381 10.33 14.48 -8.35
C SER A 381 9.24 15.19 -9.13
N GLU A 382 8.74 16.31 -8.61
CA GLU A 382 7.65 17.08 -9.21
C GLU A 382 8.09 17.74 -10.53
N VAL A 383 9.26 18.37 -10.56
CA VAL A 383 9.78 19.00 -11.78
C VAL A 383 10.17 17.94 -12.82
N GLY A 384 10.64 16.77 -12.37
CA GLY A 384 10.82 15.59 -13.24
C GLY A 384 9.50 15.13 -13.87
N THR A 385 8.46 14.95 -13.06
CA THR A 385 7.11 14.57 -13.54
C THR A 385 6.56 15.60 -14.53
N PHE A 386 6.73 16.88 -14.22
CA PHE A 386 6.37 17.97 -15.13
C PHE A 386 7.15 17.87 -16.46
N MET A 387 8.47 17.62 -16.41
CA MET A 387 9.28 17.43 -17.61
C MET A 387 8.76 16.28 -18.49
N HIS A 388 8.43 15.12 -17.90
CA HIS A 388 7.83 13.99 -18.65
C HIS A 388 6.54 14.41 -19.35
N LEU A 389 5.62 15.06 -18.62
CA LEU A 389 4.38 15.59 -19.19
C LEU A 389 4.64 16.54 -20.38
N GLN A 390 5.68 17.38 -20.30
CA GLN A 390 6.03 18.28 -21.41
C GLN A 390 6.62 17.55 -22.62
N THR A 391 7.44 16.51 -22.40
CA THR A 391 7.93 15.68 -23.52
C THR A 391 6.77 14.99 -24.23
N GLU A 392 5.78 14.47 -23.48
CA GLU A 392 4.59 13.86 -24.06
C GLU A 392 3.77 14.86 -24.89
N ARG A 393 3.50 16.04 -24.31
CA ARG A 393 2.80 17.15 -24.99
C ARG A 393 3.50 17.51 -26.30
N TYR A 394 4.82 17.67 -26.28
CA TYR A 394 5.58 18.06 -27.46
C TYR A 394 5.34 17.11 -28.64
N PHE A 395 5.40 15.80 -28.42
CA PHE A 395 5.16 14.84 -29.49
C PHE A 395 3.69 14.74 -29.92
N ARG A 396 2.75 15.07 -29.03
CA ARG A 396 1.31 15.02 -29.33
C ARG A 396 0.82 16.23 -30.11
N ASP A 397 1.20 17.44 -29.67
CA ASP A 397 0.63 18.70 -30.15
C ASP A 397 1.66 19.82 -30.36
N GLY A 398 2.95 19.54 -30.14
CA GLY A 398 4.04 20.52 -30.30
C GLY A 398 4.16 21.50 -29.13
N VAL A 399 3.37 21.35 -28.07
CA VAL A 399 3.42 22.22 -26.88
C VAL A 399 4.52 21.76 -25.92
N PHE A 400 5.24 22.72 -25.33
CA PHE A 400 6.22 22.44 -24.28
C PHE A 400 6.32 23.66 -23.36
N ASP A 401 5.61 23.60 -22.23
CA ASP A 401 5.64 24.60 -21.17
C ASP A 401 6.95 24.50 -20.38
N THR A 402 7.49 25.61 -19.89
CA THR A 402 8.83 25.61 -19.28
C THR A 402 8.88 26.16 -17.88
N VAL A 403 7.73 26.46 -17.28
CA VAL A 403 7.63 26.97 -15.91
C VAL A 403 6.73 26.05 -15.10
N TYR A 404 7.32 25.45 -14.06
CA TYR A 404 6.61 24.70 -13.04
C TYR A 404 6.45 25.56 -11.78
N SER A 405 5.26 25.57 -11.19
CA SER A 405 4.98 26.29 -9.94
C SER A 405 5.19 25.35 -8.74
N PHE A 406 6.40 25.34 -8.19
CA PHE A 406 6.73 24.49 -7.04
C PHE A 406 6.22 25.11 -5.73
N VAL A 407 5.47 24.36 -4.93
CA VAL A 407 4.99 24.82 -3.63
C VAL A 407 5.99 24.44 -2.54
N ASP A 408 6.44 25.45 -1.79
CA ASP A 408 7.43 25.33 -0.74
C ASP A 408 6.93 26.06 0.53
N GLY A 409 6.29 25.30 1.41
CA GLY A 409 5.53 25.88 2.53
C GLY A 409 4.37 26.73 1.99
N GLU A 410 4.32 27.99 2.39
CA GLU A 410 3.30 28.95 1.92
C GLU A 410 3.71 29.67 0.62
N ALA A 411 4.96 29.50 0.17
CA ALA A 411 5.48 30.15 -1.03
C ALA A 411 5.26 29.28 -2.27
N THR A 412 5.00 29.95 -3.40
CA THR A 412 5.06 29.32 -4.73
C THR A 412 6.28 29.84 -5.47
N VAL A 413 7.19 28.95 -5.80
CA VAL A 413 8.47 29.24 -6.46
C VAL A 413 8.40 28.77 -7.92
N PRO A 414 8.53 29.65 -8.91
CA PRO A 414 8.62 29.23 -10.31
C PRO A 414 9.97 28.54 -10.57
N VAL A 415 9.93 27.32 -11.09
CA VAL A 415 11.10 26.55 -11.52
C VAL A 415 11.05 26.45 -13.03
N SER A 416 12.11 26.92 -13.70
CA SER A 416 12.22 26.84 -15.15
C SER A 416 12.87 25.52 -15.59
N ILE A 417 12.33 24.92 -16.64
CA ILE A 417 12.91 23.76 -17.34
C ILE A 417 13.35 24.09 -18.78
N GLU A 418 13.68 25.35 -19.08
CA GLU A 418 14.13 25.79 -20.42
C GLU A 418 15.39 25.05 -20.89
N ARG A 419 16.31 24.73 -19.97
CA ARG A 419 17.54 24.00 -20.31
C ARG A 419 17.24 22.56 -20.68
N GLU A 420 16.39 21.90 -19.91
CA GLU A 420 15.89 20.55 -20.16
C GLU A 420 15.16 20.49 -21.50
N LYS A 421 14.32 21.49 -21.82
CA LYS A 421 13.70 21.63 -23.15
C LYS A 421 14.74 21.73 -24.26
N ALA A 422 15.76 22.59 -24.11
CA ALA A 422 16.80 22.74 -25.12
C ALA A 422 17.60 21.44 -25.33
N HIS A 423 17.90 20.73 -24.24
CA HIS A 423 18.53 19.41 -24.28
C HIS A 423 17.67 18.38 -24.99
N PHE A 424 16.38 18.33 -24.65
CA PHE A 424 15.41 17.42 -25.26
C PHE A 424 15.23 17.69 -26.77
N LEU A 425 15.04 18.95 -27.18
CA LEU A 425 14.86 19.29 -28.60
C LEU A 425 16.10 18.94 -29.44
N ARG A 426 17.30 19.18 -28.89
CA ARG A 426 18.56 18.76 -29.54
C ARG A 426 18.61 17.25 -29.73
N PHE A 427 18.29 16.48 -28.69
CA PHE A 427 18.23 15.02 -28.76
C PHE A 427 17.23 14.53 -29.83
N VAL A 428 16.02 15.09 -29.83
CA VAL A 428 14.96 14.74 -30.79
C VAL A 428 15.39 15.02 -32.23
N GLU A 429 16.03 16.16 -32.49
CA GLU A 429 16.52 16.55 -33.81
C GLU A 429 17.67 15.64 -34.28
N GLU A 430 18.70 15.46 -33.45
CA GLU A 430 19.91 14.71 -33.81
C GLU A 430 19.63 13.20 -34.02
N HIS A 431 18.68 12.64 -33.26
CA HIS A 431 18.30 11.22 -33.38
C HIS A 431 17.01 10.98 -34.16
N ARG A 432 16.36 12.02 -34.68
CA ARG A 432 15.12 11.95 -35.47
C ARG A 432 14.02 11.13 -34.78
N ILE A 433 13.85 11.36 -33.49
CA ILE A 433 12.97 10.57 -32.63
C ILE A 433 11.52 10.64 -33.11
N ARG A 434 10.89 9.46 -33.21
CA ARG A 434 9.47 9.29 -33.51
C ARG A 434 8.87 8.27 -32.55
N PRO A 435 8.11 8.69 -31.53
CA PRO A 435 7.52 7.76 -30.57
C PRO A 435 6.53 6.83 -31.26
N TYR A 436 6.59 5.55 -30.88
CA TYR A 436 5.52 4.60 -31.11
C TYR A 436 4.46 4.72 -30.01
N ARG A 437 4.90 4.69 -28.74
CA ARG A 437 4.10 4.98 -27.55
C ARG A 437 4.92 5.77 -26.52
N GLN A 438 4.22 6.47 -25.63
CA GLN A 438 4.81 7.22 -24.52
C GLN A 438 3.99 7.01 -23.24
N GLU A 439 4.65 7.04 -22.08
CA GLU A 439 4.05 6.79 -20.76
C GLU A 439 3.11 5.58 -20.82
N TRP A 440 3.64 4.43 -21.26
CA TRP A 440 2.87 3.22 -21.53
C TRP A 440 2.94 2.26 -20.34
N PRO A 441 1.83 2.07 -19.60
CA PRO A 441 1.77 1.07 -18.53
C PRO A 441 1.81 -0.34 -19.10
N ILE A 442 2.73 -1.16 -18.58
CA ILE A 442 2.88 -2.57 -18.91
C ILE A 442 2.95 -3.41 -17.64
N TYR A 443 2.65 -4.70 -17.77
CA TYR A 443 2.68 -5.63 -16.64
C TYR A 443 3.13 -7.03 -17.04
N ASP A 444 3.48 -7.78 -16.00
CA ASP A 444 3.71 -9.22 -15.99
C ASP A 444 2.88 -9.83 -14.86
N LEU A 445 1.89 -10.64 -15.22
CA LEU A 445 0.97 -11.24 -14.25
C LEU A 445 1.60 -12.40 -13.48
N ASP A 446 2.52 -13.16 -14.10
CA ASP A 446 3.20 -14.28 -13.43
C ASP A 446 4.12 -13.80 -12.30
N LEU A 447 4.76 -12.66 -12.51
CA LEU A 447 5.60 -11.99 -11.50
C LEU A 447 4.80 -11.03 -10.61
N ASN A 448 3.52 -10.75 -10.94
CA ASN A 448 2.67 -9.75 -10.31
C ASN A 448 3.32 -8.35 -10.22
N ILE A 449 3.94 -7.90 -11.31
CA ILE A 449 4.63 -6.60 -11.39
C ILE A 449 4.09 -5.72 -12.52
N ALA A 450 4.24 -4.40 -12.38
CA ALA A 450 3.91 -3.43 -13.41
C ALA A 450 4.85 -2.22 -13.40
N GLY A 451 4.91 -1.52 -14.52
CA GLY A 451 5.60 -0.25 -14.61
C GLY A 451 5.17 0.55 -15.84
N THR A 452 5.63 1.79 -15.92
CA THR A 452 5.34 2.68 -17.05
C THR A 452 6.62 2.90 -17.84
N VAL A 453 6.57 2.63 -19.16
CA VAL A 453 7.65 2.92 -20.10
C VAL A 453 7.52 4.35 -20.60
N ASP A 454 8.53 5.18 -20.34
CA ASP A 454 8.55 6.60 -20.74
C ASP A 454 8.32 6.78 -22.24
N MET A 455 9.13 6.14 -23.07
CA MET A 455 9.00 6.20 -24.52
C MET A 455 9.57 4.94 -25.18
N ILE A 456 8.85 4.46 -26.20
CA ILE A 456 9.33 3.41 -27.09
C ILE A 456 9.22 3.88 -28.54
N CYS A 457 10.25 3.65 -29.33
CA CYS A 457 10.31 3.99 -30.75
C CYS A 457 10.42 2.73 -31.58
N ARG A 458 9.80 2.72 -32.78
CA ARG A 458 9.91 1.62 -33.73
C ARG A 458 11.01 1.93 -34.74
N GLU A 459 11.91 0.98 -34.94
CA GLU A 459 13.00 1.04 -35.90
C GLU A 459 12.58 0.51 -37.28
N ASP A 460 13.37 0.84 -38.31
CA ASP A 460 13.11 0.43 -39.71
C ASP A 460 13.13 -1.09 -39.89
N ASP A 461 13.92 -1.82 -39.10
CA ASP A 461 13.99 -3.29 -39.11
C ASP A 461 12.82 -3.96 -38.36
N GLY A 462 11.91 -3.16 -37.78
CA GLY A 462 10.77 -3.60 -37.01
C GLY A 462 11.05 -3.92 -35.55
N SER A 463 12.29 -3.79 -35.08
CA SER A 463 12.62 -3.78 -33.66
C SER A 463 12.22 -2.45 -33.01
N PHE A 464 12.35 -2.38 -31.69
CA PHE A 464 12.00 -1.21 -30.91
C PHE A 464 13.15 -0.77 -30.01
N THR A 465 13.26 0.54 -29.81
CA THR A 465 14.21 1.14 -28.87
C THR A 465 13.45 1.80 -27.71
N ILE A 466 13.85 1.48 -26.48
CA ILE A 466 13.33 2.14 -25.27
C ILE A 466 14.19 3.37 -24.98
N TYR A 467 13.53 4.46 -24.62
CA TYR A 467 14.16 5.68 -24.14
C TYR A 467 13.50 6.07 -22.82
N ASP A 468 14.33 6.40 -21.86
CA ASP A 468 13.91 6.81 -20.52
C ASP A 468 14.56 8.17 -20.18
N TRP A 469 13.73 9.12 -19.74
CA TRP A 469 14.13 10.51 -19.51
C TRP A 469 14.61 10.72 -18.08
N LYS A 470 15.87 11.15 -17.90
CA LYS A 470 16.43 11.37 -16.56
C LYS A 470 16.83 12.82 -16.33
N ARG A 471 16.15 13.48 -15.38
CA ARG A 471 16.51 14.80 -14.86
C ARG A 471 17.42 14.69 -13.62
N SER A 472 18.61 14.13 -13.77
CA SER A 472 19.51 13.89 -12.62
C SER A 472 20.98 13.90 -13.01
N GLY A 473 21.79 14.62 -12.23
CA GLY A 473 23.26 14.56 -12.30
C GLY A 473 23.89 13.39 -11.52
N LYS A 474 23.08 12.41 -11.08
CA LYS A 474 23.55 11.20 -10.39
C LYS A 474 23.60 9.96 -11.30
N VAL A 475 23.31 10.13 -12.59
CA VAL A 475 23.34 9.04 -13.59
C VAL A 475 24.67 9.03 -14.32
N VAL A 476 25.14 10.21 -14.74
CA VAL A 476 26.41 10.43 -15.40
C VAL A 476 27.16 11.57 -14.71
N ASP A 477 28.46 11.70 -14.97
CA ASP A 477 29.22 12.89 -14.61
C ASP A 477 29.05 14.03 -15.64
N ALA A 478 29.74 15.16 -15.43
CA ALA A 478 29.70 16.31 -16.33
C ALA A 478 30.35 16.08 -17.71
N ALA A 479 30.99 14.93 -17.92
CA ALA A 479 31.51 14.49 -19.22
C ALA A 479 30.58 13.48 -19.90
N GLY A 480 29.47 13.09 -19.27
CA GLY A 480 28.54 12.09 -19.79
C GLY A 480 28.93 10.65 -19.49
N VAL A 481 29.91 10.41 -18.60
CA VAL A 481 30.35 9.07 -18.22
C VAL A 481 29.44 8.52 -17.11
N PRO A 482 28.87 7.31 -17.24
CA PRO A 482 28.02 6.71 -16.22
C PRO A 482 28.68 6.62 -14.85
N LEU A 483 27.93 6.96 -13.80
CA LEU A 483 28.37 6.84 -12.41
C LEU A 483 28.09 5.41 -11.92
N THR A 484 29.13 4.57 -11.98
CA THR A 484 29.04 3.13 -11.69
C THR A 484 29.58 2.73 -10.33
N GLU A 485 30.04 3.67 -9.52
CA GLU A 485 30.55 3.40 -8.17
C GLU A 485 29.51 3.79 -7.11
N GLY A 486 29.12 2.82 -6.27
CA GLY A 486 28.22 3.05 -5.16
C GLY A 486 28.87 3.91 -4.08
N PHE A 487 28.06 4.75 -3.42
CA PHE A 487 28.56 5.57 -2.31
C PHE A 487 29.17 4.68 -1.22
N ASN A 488 30.41 4.96 -0.81
CA ASN A 488 31.19 4.13 0.12
C ASN A 488 31.29 2.64 -0.30
N GLY A 489 31.22 2.33 -1.59
CA GLY A 489 31.29 0.96 -2.10
C GLY A 489 30.03 0.12 -1.85
N LYS A 490 28.88 0.76 -1.55
CA LYS A 490 27.60 0.06 -1.41
C LYS A 490 27.24 -0.70 -2.69
N THR A 491 26.72 -1.91 -2.51
CA THR A 491 26.26 -2.81 -3.56
C THR A 491 24.91 -3.38 -3.17
N GLY A 492 24.20 -3.93 -4.15
CA GLY A 492 22.96 -4.66 -3.93
C GLY A 492 23.14 -5.88 -3.04
N PHE A 493 22.01 -6.43 -2.60
CA PHE A 493 21.92 -7.66 -1.83
C PHE A 493 20.77 -8.54 -2.36
N ASN A 494 20.39 -9.59 -1.63
CA ASN A 494 19.35 -10.55 -2.03
C ASN A 494 19.62 -11.20 -3.41
N GLY A 495 20.89 -11.50 -3.68
CA GLY A 495 21.33 -12.17 -4.91
C GLY A 495 21.83 -11.23 -6.00
N ILE A 496 21.65 -9.91 -5.86
CA ILE A 496 22.23 -8.91 -6.76
C ILE A 496 23.54 -8.39 -6.18
N SER A 497 24.57 -8.21 -7.03
CA SER A 497 25.89 -7.68 -6.63
C SER A 497 26.32 -6.46 -7.43
N LEU A 498 25.35 -5.71 -7.98
CA LEU A 498 25.61 -4.47 -8.69
C LEU A 498 25.88 -3.31 -7.71
N PRO A 499 26.71 -2.33 -8.08
CA PRO A 499 26.85 -1.09 -7.31
C PRO A 499 25.50 -0.39 -7.11
N ASP A 500 25.27 0.11 -5.90
CA ASP A 500 24.06 0.87 -5.55
C ASP A 500 24.19 2.30 -6.12
N THR A 501 23.78 2.46 -7.37
CA THR A 501 23.75 3.73 -8.08
C THR A 501 22.46 3.91 -8.87
N PRO A 502 21.98 5.16 -9.04
CA PRO A 502 20.82 5.42 -9.89
C PRO A 502 20.97 4.86 -11.30
N PHE A 503 22.18 4.87 -11.87
CA PHE A 503 22.46 4.28 -13.18
C PHE A 503 22.08 2.80 -13.23
N TYR A 504 22.56 1.98 -12.29
CA TYR A 504 22.24 0.55 -12.28
C TYR A 504 20.77 0.27 -11.96
N HIS A 505 20.13 1.07 -11.11
CA HIS A 505 18.69 0.93 -10.83
C HIS A 505 17.88 1.13 -12.11
N TYR A 506 18.22 2.14 -12.91
CA TYR A 506 17.55 2.38 -14.20
C TYR A 506 17.91 1.34 -15.27
N CYS A 507 19.13 0.79 -15.26
CA CYS A 507 19.47 -0.33 -16.13
C CYS A 507 18.61 -1.57 -15.84
N ILE A 508 18.42 -1.91 -14.55
CA ILE A 508 17.55 -3.01 -14.14
C ILE A 508 16.11 -2.73 -14.56
N GLN A 509 15.61 -1.52 -14.32
CA GLN A 509 14.26 -1.11 -14.70
C GLN A 509 14.01 -1.32 -16.20
N GLN A 510 14.87 -0.80 -17.07
CA GLN A 510 14.69 -0.97 -18.52
C GLN A 510 14.82 -2.44 -18.96
N ASN A 511 15.70 -3.23 -18.33
CA ASN A 511 15.81 -4.64 -18.65
C ASN A 511 14.56 -5.44 -18.23
N LEU A 512 13.92 -5.09 -17.11
CA LEU A 512 12.62 -5.65 -16.71
C LEU A 512 11.52 -5.24 -17.70
N TYR A 513 11.48 -3.99 -18.15
CA TYR A 513 10.54 -3.55 -19.20
C TYR A 513 10.76 -4.31 -20.51
N ARG A 514 12.01 -4.44 -20.95
CA ARG A 514 12.38 -5.24 -22.13
C ARG A 514 11.90 -6.68 -22.01
N TYR A 515 12.10 -7.29 -20.86
CA TYR A 515 11.64 -8.67 -20.60
C TYR A 515 10.12 -8.79 -20.76
N MET A 516 9.33 -7.93 -20.09
CA MET A 516 7.87 -7.93 -20.20
C MET A 516 7.40 -7.70 -21.64
N LEU A 517 7.96 -6.70 -22.31
CA LEU A 517 7.61 -6.34 -23.70
C LEU A 517 7.89 -7.49 -24.68
N GLN A 518 9.02 -8.17 -24.54
CA GLN A 518 9.38 -9.30 -25.41
C GLN A 518 8.50 -10.52 -25.17
N ARG A 519 8.24 -10.84 -23.89
CA ARG A 519 7.52 -12.05 -23.49
C ARG A 519 6.02 -11.92 -23.73
N ASP A 520 5.43 -10.82 -23.26
CA ASP A 520 3.97 -10.71 -23.16
C ASP A 520 3.38 -9.86 -24.29
N TYR A 521 4.13 -8.90 -24.83
CA TYR A 521 3.63 -7.96 -25.84
C TYR A 521 4.11 -8.30 -27.27
N GLY A 522 4.98 -9.29 -27.45
CA GLY A 522 5.54 -9.63 -28.76
C GLY A 522 6.40 -8.53 -29.38
N ILE A 523 6.97 -7.65 -28.54
CA ILE A 523 7.80 -6.52 -28.96
C ILE A 523 9.27 -6.90 -28.85
N ARG A 524 9.99 -6.94 -29.97
CA ARG A 524 11.43 -7.14 -29.99
C ARG A 524 12.15 -5.83 -29.67
N VAL A 525 12.79 -5.76 -28.51
CA VAL A 525 13.58 -4.58 -28.10
C VAL A 525 15.03 -4.74 -28.57
N GLY A 526 15.44 -3.90 -29.53
CA GLY A 526 16.79 -3.88 -30.10
C GLY A 526 17.76 -2.95 -29.38
N GLY A 527 17.25 -1.97 -28.63
CA GLY A 527 18.08 -1.01 -27.89
C GLY A 527 17.35 -0.41 -26.68
N MET A 528 18.12 0.05 -25.71
CA MET A 528 17.63 0.70 -24.50
C MET A 528 18.56 1.87 -24.16
N ASN A 529 18.01 3.03 -23.81
CA ASN A 529 18.79 4.24 -23.59
C ASN A 529 18.26 5.04 -22.41
N LEU A 530 19.16 5.56 -21.59
CA LEU A 530 18.88 6.65 -20.66
C LEU A 530 19.24 7.97 -21.35
N VAL A 531 18.32 8.93 -21.33
CA VAL A 531 18.54 10.27 -21.87
C VAL A 531 18.58 11.26 -20.72
N VAL A 532 19.78 11.69 -20.36
CA VAL A 532 20.01 12.60 -19.25
C VAL A 532 19.79 14.04 -19.71
N LEU A 533 18.74 14.67 -19.18
CA LEU A 533 18.33 16.05 -19.44
C LEU A 533 18.63 16.92 -18.21
N CYS A 534 19.87 16.85 -17.70
CA CYS A 534 20.25 17.60 -16.49
C CYS A 534 20.49 19.08 -16.83
N PRO A 535 19.83 20.05 -16.17
CA PRO A 535 20.01 21.48 -16.46
C PRO A 535 21.42 22.02 -16.16
N ASP A 536 22.17 21.32 -15.31
CA ASP A 536 23.52 21.71 -14.90
C ASP A 536 24.59 21.34 -15.94
N TYR A 537 24.23 20.59 -16.98
CA TYR A 537 25.14 20.14 -18.03
C TYR A 537 25.11 21.03 -19.28
N PRO A 538 26.18 21.02 -20.09
CA PRO A 538 26.21 21.80 -21.32
C PRO A 538 25.30 21.22 -22.43
N THR A 539 24.90 19.96 -22.30
CA THR A 539 24.09 19.22 -23.27
C THR A 539 23.33 18.08 -22.62
N TYR A 540 22.43 17.45 -23.37
CA TYR A 540 21.91 16.13 -23.05
C TYR A 540 23.03 15.08 -23.17
N TYR A 541 22.90 13.98 -22.43
CA TYR A 541 23.71 12.77 -22.63
C TYR A 541 22.83 11.56 -22.90
N ARG A 542 23.15 10.80 -23.94
CA ARG A 542 22.53 9.50 -24.23
C ARG A 542 23.46 8.40 -23.74
N VAL A 543 22.97 7.58 -22.81
CA VAL A 543 23.70 6.43 -22.28
C VAL A 543 22.99 5.17 -22.73
N GLU A 544 23.69 4.31 -23.46
CA GLU A 544 23.18 2.99 -23.83
C GLU A 544 23.09 2.12 -22.59
N VAL A 545 21.93 1.47 -22.40
CA VAL A 545 21.71 0.54 -21.29
C VAL A 545 22.17 -0.84 -21.74
N PRO A 546 23.10 -1.49 -21.01
CA PRO A 546 23.52 -2.84 -21.34
C PRO A 546 22.37 -3.84 -21.13
N VAL A 547 22.36 -4.89 -21.95
CA VAL A 547 21.48 -6.05 -21.72
C VAL A 547 21.99 -6.78 -20.48
N MET A 548 21.10 -7.01 -19.52
CA MET A 548 21.40 -7.60 -18.21
C MET A 548 20.56 -8.86 -17.97
N ASP A 549 20.52 -9.77 -18.95
CA ASP A 549 19.68 -10.97 -18.89
C ASP A 549 19.96 -11.81 -17.61
N GLU A 550 21.23 -11.97 -17.21
CA GLU A 550 21.60 -12.68 -15.97
C GLU A 550 21.01 -12.04 -14.69
N VAL A 551 20.96 -10.71 -14.63
CA VAL A 551 20.39 -9.97 -13.49
C VAL A 551 18.87 -10.10 -13.47
N VAL A 552 18.23 -10.03 -14.64
CA VAL A 552 16.78 -10.27 -14.76
C VAL A 552 16.44 -11.70 -14.33
N GLU A 553 17.21 -12.70 -14.74
CA GLU A 553 17.04 -14.09 -14.31
C GLU A 553 17.17 -14.24 -12.79
N GLN A 554 18.12 -13.57 -12.15
CA GLN A 554 18.26 -13.55 -10.69
C GLN A 554 17.03 -12.94 -10.00
N ILE A 555 16.53 -11.81 -10.52
CA ILE A 555 15.33 -11.14 -9.99
C ILE A 555 14.11 -12.05 -10.15
N MET A 556 13.90 -12.65 -11.33
CA MET A 556 12.79 -13.58 -11.57
C MET A 556 12.86 -14.80 -10.64
N ALA A 557 14.05 -15.38 -10.47
CA ALA A 557 14.25 -16.50 -9.55
C ALA A 557 13.85 -16.11 -8.11
N ALA A 558 14.28 -14.93 -7.65
CA ALA A 558 13.88 -14.42 -6.34
C ALA A 558 12.36 -14.16 -6.25
N CYS A 559 11.75 -13.59 -7.29
CA CYS A 559 10.30 -13.39 -7.37
C CYS A 559 9.54 -14.71 -7.25
N HIS A 560 9.92 -15.75 -7.98
CA HIS A 560 9.25 -17.05 -7.90
C HIS A 560 9.53 -17.78 -6.59
N GLN A 561 10.75 -17.71 -6.06
CA GLN A 561 11.12 -18.40 -4.82
C GLN A 561 10.42 -17.79 -3.60
N HIS A 562 10.20 -16.48 -3.61
CA HIS A 562 9.72 -15.74 -2.45
C HIS A 562 8.36 -15.09 -2.65
N ASP A 563 7.74 -15.23 -3.82
CA ASP A 563 6.49 -14.56 -4.20
C ASP A 563 6.55 -13.03 -3.99
N LEU A 564 7.65 -12.42 -4.45
CA LEU A 564 7.93 -11.01 -4.15
C LEU A 564 6.85 -10.06 -4.68
N GLY A 565 6.29 -10.36 -5.86
CA GLY A 565 5.24 -9.55 -6.47
C GLY A 565 3.99 -9.39 -5.61
N HIS A 566 3.64 -10.39 -4.80
CA HIS A 566 2.52 -10.29 -3.86
C HIS A 566 2.96 -9.84 -2.47
N ARG A 567 4.11 -10.31 -1.97
CA ARG A 567 4.56 -10.05 -0.60
C ARG A 567 5.10 -8.65 -0.36
N LEU A 568 5.59 -7.98 -1.40
CA LEU A 568 6.11 -6.61 -1.28
C LEU A 568 5.02 -5.54 -1.45
N LEU A 569 3.80 -5.94 -1.82
CA LEU A 569 2.64 -5.07 -1.76
C LEU A 569 2.31 -4.81 -0.29
N ARG A 570 2.36 -3.54 0.11
CA ARG A 570 2.05 -3.08 1.45
C ARG A 570 0.61 -2.64 1.58
#